data_AF-A0A6L8GGR2-F1
#
_entry.id   AF-A0A6L8GGR2-F1
#
_cell.length_a   1.000
_cell.length_b   1.000
_cell.length_c   1.000
_cell.angle_alpha   90.00
_cell.angle_beta   90.00
_cell.angle_gamma   90.00
#
_symmetry.space_group_name_H-M   'P 1'
#
loop_
_entity.id
_entity.type
_entity.pdbx_description
1 polymer ?
#
loop_
_entity_poly.entity_id
_entity_poly.type
_entity_poly.pdbx_seq_one_letter_code
_entity_poly.pdbx_strand_id
1 'polypeptide(L)' 'MTRHRSARALVEELAERGIHLHTDGSGGLRFRAPSATLTDADRADVDRHREEIVALLEIQSES' A
#
# COMPACT_ATOMS: atom_id res chain seq x y z
N MET A 1 -16.38 -12.78 -11.78
CA MET A 1 -15.10 -12.27 -12.29
C MET A 1 -14.25 -11.86 -11.09
N THR A 2 -13.35 -12.72 -10.63
CA THR A 2 -12.43 -12.39 -9.54
C THR A 2 -11.39 -11.42 -10.11
N ARG A 3 -11.65 -10.11 -10.03
CA ARG A 3 -10.66 -9.11 -10.41
C ARG A 3 -9.41 -9.41 -9.60
N HIS A 4 -8.31 -9.77 -10.26
CA HIS A 4 -7.01 -9.82 -9.60
C HIS A 4 -6.75 -8.41 -9.07
N ARG A 5 -6.68 -8.28 -7.74
CA ARG A 5 -6.38 -7.02 -7.08
C ARG A 5 -4.93 -6.70 -7.42
N SER A 6 -4.69 -5.67 -8.23
CA SER A 6 -3.32 -5.21 -8.52
C SER A 6 -2.82 -4.35 -7.36
N ALA A 7 -1.50 -4.31 -7.16
CA ALA A 7 -0.86 -3.48 -6.13
C ALA A 7 -1.30 -2.01 -6.20
N ARG A 8 -1.42 -1.47 -7.42
CA ARG A 8 -1.92 -0.11 -7.66
C ARG A 8 -3.34 0.11 -7.13
N ALA A 9 -4.27 -0.80 -7.47
CA ALA A 9 -5.65 -0.68 -7.02
C ALA A 9 -5.78 -0.79 -5.50
N LEU A 10 -4.94 -1.62 -4.86
CA LEU A 10 -4.85 -1.70 -3.41
C LEU A 10 -4.37 -0.38 -2.80
N VAL A 11 -3.31 0.22 -3.34
CA VAL A 11 -2.79 1.52 -2.85
C VAL A 11 -3.84 2.62 -3.00
N GLU A 12 -4.53 2.68 -4.13
CA GLU A 12 -5.60 3.66 -4.39
C GLU A 12 -6.77 3.48 -3.40
N GLU A 13 -7.26 2.27 -3.18
CA GLU A 13 -8.35 2.01 -2.24
C GLU A 13 -7.97 2.32 -0.79
N LEU A 14 -6.73 1.98 -0.38
CA LEU A 14 -6.22 2.33 0.93
C LEU A 14 -6.15 3.85 1.09
N ALA A 15 -5.70 4.59 0.07
CA ALA A 15 -5.66 6.04 0.09
C ALA A 15 -7.07 6.68 0.17
N GLU A 16 -8.07 6.13 -0.52
CA GLU A 16 -9.48 6.56 -0.41
C GLU A 16 -10.03 6.39 1.01
N ARG A 17 -9.52 5.39 1.74
CA ARG A 17 -9.82 5.15 3.16
C ARG A 17 -8.96 6.00 4.12
N GLY A 18 -8.10 6.88 3.61
CA GLY A 18 -7.17 7.70 4.38
C GLY A 18 -5.92 6.97 4.87
N ILE A 19 -5.66 5.78 4.36
CA ILE A 19 -4.46 4.98 4.65
C ILE A 19 -3.41 5.28 3.58
N HIS A 20 -2.35 5.98 3.98
CA HIS A 20 -1.28 6.38 3.08
C HIS A 20 -0.05 5.49 3.28
N LEU A 21 0.29 4.73 2.24
CA LEU A 21 1.52 3.94 2.17
C LEU A 21 2.68 4.81 1.69
N HIS A 22 3.86 4.63 2.29
CA HIS A 22 5.10 5.31 1.91
C HIS A 22 6.30 4.42 2.22
N THR A 23 7.41 4.63 1.54
CA THR A 23 8.68 3.96 1.86
C THR A 23 9.46 4.80 2.88
N ASP A 24 10.26 4.16 3.75
CA ASP A 24 11.13 4.86 4.73
C ASP A 24 12.50 5.24 4.17
N GLY A 25 12.67 5.22 2.84
CA GLY A 25 13.93 5.50 2.16
C GLY A 25 14.99 4.39 2.30
N SER A 26 14.72 3.34 3.09
CA SER A 26 15.58 2.15 3.23
C SER A 26 14.95 0.89 2.60
N GLY A 27 13.91 1.06 1.76
CA GLY A 27 13.11 -0.03 1.21
C GLY A 27 12.11 -0.64 2.19
N GLY A 28 11.93 -0.04 3.37
CA GLY A 28 10.90 -0.41 4.33
C GLY A 28 9.56 0.20 3.97
N LEU A 29 8.50 -0.61 3.91
CA LEU A 29 7.14 -0.13 3.70
C LEU A 29 6.55 0.35 5.03
N ARG A 30 6.11 1.60 5.07
CA ARG A 30 5.43 2.24 6.18
C ARG A 30 4.03 2.67 5.77
N PHE A 31 3.15 2.79 6.75
CA PHE A 31 1.79 3.27 6.53
C PHE A 31 1.42 4.30 7.57
N ARG A 32 0.66 5.30 7.15
CA ARG A 32 -0.02 6.26 8.01
C ARG A 32 -1.51 6.03 7.85
N ALA A 33 -2.18 5.66 8.93
CA ALA A 33 -3.63 5.42 8.96
C ALA A 33 -4.26 6.16 10.15
N PRO A 34 -5.52 6.61 10.05
CA PRO A 34 -6.31 6.98 11.21
C PRO A 34 -6.46 5.77 12.14
N SER A 35 -6.63 6.01 13.44
CA SER A 35 -6.80 4.95 14.44
C SER A 35 -7.93 3.98 14.03
N ALA A 36 -7.65 2.67 14.13
CA ALA A 36 -8.58 1.57 13.81
C ALA A 36 -9.01 1.39 12.33
N THR A 37 -8.38 2.07 11.36
CA THR A 37 -8.81 1.94 9.94
C THR A 37 -8.11 0.79 9.19
N LEU A 38 -6.94 0.34 9.68
CA LEU A 38 -6.15 -0.73 9.08
C LEU A 38 -6.51 -2.08 9.71
N THR A 39 -7.15 -2.95 8.92
CA THR A 39 -7.54 -4.30 9.35
C THR A 39 -6.41 -5.31 9.11
N ASP A 40 -6.50 -6.49 9.71
CA ASP A 40 -5.54 -7.58 9.45
C ASP A 40 -5.63 -8.09 8.01
N ALA A 41 -6.80 -8.02 7.38
CA ALA A 41 -6.97 -8.34 5.96
C ALA A 41 -6.19 -7.36 5.07
N ASP A 42 -6.23 -6.06 5.39
CA ASP A 42 -5.44 -5.06 4.67
C ASP A 42 -3.95 -5.31 4.81
N ARG A 43 -3.48 -5.71 6.00
CA ARG A 43 -2.07 -6.07 6.22
C ARG A 43 -1.67 -7.28 5.37
N ALA A 44 -2.51 -8.31 5.29
CA ALA A 44 -2.23 -9.50 4.50
C ALA A 44 -2.19 -9.20 2.99
N ASP A 45 -3.06 -8.31 2.51
CA ASP A 45 -3.05 -7.88 1.11
C ASP A 45 -1.84 -6.99 0.79
N VAL A 46 -1.46 -6.08 1.69
CA VAL A 46 -0.24 -5.28 1.55
C VAL A 46 1.01 -6.16 1.55
N ASP A 47 1.07 -7.16 2.43
CA ASP A 47 2.20 -8.09 2.50
C ASP A 47 2.31 -8.94 1.21
N ARG A 48 1.18 -9.44 0.70
CA ARG A 48 1.13 -10.19 -0.57
C ARG A 48 1.68 -9.39 -1.75
N HIS A 49 1.42 -8.09 -1.78
CA HIS A 49 1.84 -7.20 -2.87
C HIS A 49 3.03 -6.32 -2.49
N ARG A 50 3.78 -6.65 -1.42
CA ARG A 50 4.78 -5.76 -0.83
C ARG A 50 5.82 -5.28 -1.83
N GLU A 51 6.40 -6.18 -2.60
CA GLU A 51 7.45 -5.85 -3.58
C GLU A 51 6.92 -4.93 -4.69
N GLU A 52 5.73 -5.22 -5.21
CA GLU A 52 5.07 -4.41 -6.23
C GLU A 52 4.70 -3.02 -5.71
N ILE A 53 4.21 -2.92 -4.46
CA ILE A 53 3.87 -1.64 -3.82
C ILE A 53 5.13 -0.80 -3.61
N VAL A 54 6.22 -1.39 -3.12
CA VAL A 54 7.48 -0.65 -2.91
C VAL A 54 7.99 -0.08 -4.23
N ALA A 55 8.05 -0.90 -5.28
CA ALA A 55 8.46 -0.43 -6.61
C ALA A 55 7.58 0.71 -7.14
N LEU A 56 6.25 0.61 -6.93
CA LEU A 56 5.29 1.64 -7.34
C LEU A 56 5.47 2.96 -6.57
N LEU A 57 5.85 2.91 -5.29
CA LEU A 57 6.07 4.09 -4.45
C LEU A 57 7.43 4.74 -4.68
N GLU A 58 8.46 3.95 -5.00
CA GLU A 58 9.79 4.46 -5.36
C GLU A 58 9.72 5.28 -6.65
N ILE A 59 9.07 4.76 -7.70
CA ILE A 59 8.87 5.48 -8.97
C ILE A 59 8.17 6.83 -8.76
N GLN A 60 7.20 6.90 -7.84
CA GLN A 60 6.43 8.13 -7.58
C GLN A 60 7.18 9.14 -6.70
N SER A 61 8.16 8.70 -5.90
CA SER A 61 8.92 9.59 -5.01
C SER A 61 10.05 10.33 -5.73
N GLU A 62 10.44 9.87 -6.92
CA GLU A 62 11.47 10.49 -7.76
C GLU A 62 10.92 11.52 -8.78
N SER A 63 9.62 11.83 -8.73
CA SER A 63 8.95 12.79 -9.63
C SER A 63 8.68 14.15 -9.01
#